data_AF-A0A6M3KSJ1-F1
#
_entry.id   AF-A0A6M3KSJ1-F1
#
_cell.length_a   1.000
_cell.length_b   1.000
_cell.length_c   1.000
_cell.angle_alpha   90.00
_cell.angle_beta   90.00
_cell.angle_gamma   90.00
#
_symmetry.space_group_name_H-M   'P 1'
#
loop_
_entity.id
_entity.type
_entity.pdbx_description
1 polymer ?
#
loop_
_entity_poly.entity_id
_entity_poly.type
_entity_poly.pdbx_seq_one_letter_code
_entity_poly.pdbx_strand_id
1 'polypeptide(L)'
;MPIHKIDNKLFRLERDVIEVTPISKPDDDWEFTDKSGHLHRWQNGKLPSLKQIVDSPATEEYPASFHFECKRCGESINPGYKSPEYREYEPSLTHFYIDDIQVTKEEFETEYQTASLKLSS
;
A
#
# COMPACT_ATOMS: atom_id res chain seq x y z
N MET A 1 -1.22 -19.24 -12.55
CA MET A 1 0.18 -18.82 -12.76
C MET A 1 0.63 -19.33 -14.12
N PRO A 2 1.25 -18.50 -14.96
CA PRO A 2 1.70 -18.94 -16.27
C PRO A 2 2.90 -19.87 -16.14
N ILE A 3 2.81 -21.06 -16.76
CA ILE A 3 3.91 -22.01 -16.90
C ILE A 3 4.24 -22.05 -18.39
N HIS A 4 5.50 -21.80 -18.73
CA HIS A 4 5.99 -21.82 -20.10
C HIS A 4 6.84 -23.07 -20.31
N LYS A 5 6.43 -23.94 -21.24
CA LYS A 5 7.23 -25.09 -21.63
C LYS A 5 8.06 -24.75 -22.87
N ILE A 6 9.39 -24.78 -22.75
CA ILE A 6 10.34 -24.41 -23.82
C ILE A 6 11.50 -25.41 -23.79
N ASP A 7 11.88 -25.99 -24.93
CA ASP A 7 12.98 -26.98 -25.03
C ASP A 7 12.91 -28.10 -23.97
N ASN A 8 11.71 -28.66 -23.76
CA ASN A 8 11.39 -29.64 -22.70
C ASN A 8 11.57 -29.19 -21.25
N LYS A 9 11.92 -27.94 -20.98
CA LYS A 9 11.98 -27.36 -19.63
C LYS A 9 10.68 -26.63 -19.28
N LEU A 10 10.32 -26.63 -18.00
CA LEU A 10 9.19 -25.89 -17.45
C LEU A 10 9.67 -24.63 -16.73
N PHE A 11 9.30 -23.47 -17.25
CA PHE A 11 9.60 -22.17 -16.66
C PHE A 11 8.37 -21.64 -15.94
N ARG A 12 8.46 -21.44 -14.62
CA ARG A 12 7.38 -20.91 -13.78
C ARG A 12 7.85 -19.67 -13.02
N LEU A 13 7.00 -18.66 -13.01
CA LEU A 13 7.18 -17.43 -12.23
C LEU A 13 6.05 -17.32 -11.21
N GLU A 14 6.41 -17.14 -9.95
CA GLU A 14 5.48 -16.92 -8.85
C GLU A 14 5.74 -15.56 -8.21
N ARG A 15 4.67 -14.91 -7.76
CA ARG A 15 4.78 -13.64 -7.03
C ARG A 15 4.02 -13.78 -5.73
N ASP A 16 4.72 -13.50 -4.64
CA ASP A 16 4.07 -13.32 -3.36
C ASP A 16 3.29 -12.02 -3.37
N VAL A 17 2.19 -12.00 -2.61
CA VAL A 17 1.40 -10.81 -2.35
C VAL A 17 1.40 -10.55 -0.85
N ILE A 18 1.60 -9.30 -0.47
CA ILE A 18 1.48 -8.85 0.92
C ILE A 18 0.25 -7.98 1.04
N GLU A 19 -0.51 -8.16 2.12
CA GLU A 19 -1.65 -7.31 2.42
C GLU A 19 -1.15 -5.97 2.98
N VAL A 20 -1.44 -4.88 2.28
CA VAL A 20 -1.05 -3.50 2.63
C VAL A 20 -2.27 -2.64 2.96
N THR A 21 -3.42 -3.27 3.21
CA THR A 21 -4.67 -2.60 3.59
C THR A 21 -4.41 -1.62 4.74
N PRO A 22 -4.71 -0.31 4.57
CA PRO A 22 -4.53 0.65 5.65
C PRO A 22 -5.43 0.30 6.83
N ILE A 23 -4.99 0.54 8.06
CA ILE A 23 -5.77 0.21 9.28
C ILE A 23 -7.07 1.02 9.34
N SER A 24 -7.04 2.24 8.81
CA SER A 24 -8.21 3.13 8.73
C SER A 24 -8.12 4.04 7.52
N LYS A 25 -9.27 4.59 7.11
CA LYS A 25 -9.39 5.61 6.08
C LYS A 25 -10.25 6.78 6.58
N PRO A 26 -10.09 7.98 6.00
CA PRO A 26 -11.06 9.06 6.18
C PRO A 26 -12.50 8.57 6.00
N ASP A 27 -13.37 8.96 6.93
CA ASP A 27 -14.79 8.70 6.79
C ASP A 27 -15.45 9.88 6.06
N ASP A 28 -15.72 9.74 4.76
CA ASP A 28 -16.32 10.81 3.96
C ASP A 28 -17.73 11.23 4.45
N ASP A 29 -18.39 10.40 5.25
CA ASP A 29 -19.69 10.66 5.85
C ASP A 29 -19.57 11.33 7.24
N TRP A 30 -18.35 11.47 7.76
CA TRP A 30 -18.12 12.11 9.05
C TRP A 30 -18.31 13.63 8.93
N GLU A 31 -19.19 14.13 9.78
CA GLU A 31 -19.39 15.56 10.01
C GLU A 31 -19.38 15.87 11.51
N PHE A 32 -18.78 16.99 11.88
CA PHE A 32 -18.74 17.47 13.26
C PHE A 32 -18.92 18.98 13.29
N THR A 33 -19.73 19.48 14.23
CA THR A 33 -19.90 20.91 14.48
C THR A 33 -19.26 21.27 15.82
N ASP A 34 -18.29 22.18 15.80
CA ASP A 34 -17.59 22.63 17.00
C ASP A 34 -18.48 23.52 17.90
N LYS A 35 -18.02 23.87 19.11
CA LYS A 35 -18.81 24.69 20.06
C LYS A 35 -19.03 26.12 19.57
N SER A 36 -18.22 26.58 18.63
CA SER A 36 -18.36 27.87 17.97
C SER A 36 -19.30 27.82 16.76
N GLY A 37 -19.84 26.65 16.42
CA GLY A 37 -20.76 26.45 15.30
C GLY A 37 -20.07 26.24 13.94
N HIS A 38 -18.77 25.95 13.89
CA HIS A 38 -18.09 25.63 12.62
C HIS A 38 -18.27 24.17 12.23
N LEU A 39 -18.61 23.93 10.96
CA LEU A 39 -18.73 22.59 10.40
C LEU A 39 -17.37 22.05 9.94
N HIS A 40 -17.10 20.80 10.27
CA HIS A 40 -15.93 20.02 9.91
C HIS A 40 -16.35 18.74 9.23
N ARG A 41 -15.70 18.44 8.10
CA ARG A 41 -15.92 17.21 7.35
C ARG A 41 -14.72 16.90 6.47
N TRP A 42 -14.57 15.65 6.09
CA TRP A 42 -13.61 15.25 5.07
C TRP A 42 -14.04 15.76 3.70
N GLN A 43 -13.08 16.20 2.90
CA GLN A 43 -13.25 16.60 1.51
C GLN A 43 -12.05 16.08 0.72
N ASN A 44 -12.27 15.10 -0.15
CA ASN A 44 -11.21 14.46 -0.96
C ASN A 44 -10.03 13.99 -0.09
N GLY A 45 -10.32 13.31 1.02
CA GLY A 45 -9.30 12.83 1.96
C GLY A 45 -8.58 13.91 2.77
N LYS A 46 -9.09 15.16 2.79
CA LYS A 46 -8.51 16.29 3.55
C LYS A 46 -9.52 16.92 4.49
N LEU A 47 -9.03 17.60 5.53
CA LEU A 47 -9.84 18.39 6.47
C LEU A 47 -9.58 19.88 6.26
N PRO A 48 -10.27 20.55 5.32
CA PRO A 48 -9.95 21.93 4.95
C PRO A 48 -10.17 22.93 6.09
N SER A 49 -11.12 22.66 7.01
CA SER A 49 -11.40 23.53 8.16
C SER A 49 -10.51 23.27 9.37
N LEU A 50 -9.68 22.22 9.35
CA LEU A 50 -8.78 21.85 10.43
C LEU A 50 -7.32 22.05 10.04
N LYS A 51 -6.48 22.44 10.99
CA LYS A 51 -5.01 22.42 10.89
C LYS A 51 -4.49 21.32 11.80
N GLN A 52 -3.45 20.62 11.36
CA GLN A 52 -2.75 19.63 12.16
C GLN A 52 -1.68 20.34 12.99
N ILE A 53 -1.69 20.12 14.29
CA ILE A 53 -0.73 20.65 15.24
C ILE A 53 0.16 19.51 15.71
N VAL A 54 1.47 19.65 15.49
CA VAL A 54 2.45 18.66 15.95
C VAL A 54 2.69 18.88 17.43
N ASP A 55 2.33 17.88 18.24
CA ASP A 55 2.54 17.88 19.68
C ASP A 55 3.97 17.45 20.02
N SER A 56 4.49 16.46 19.29
CA SER A 56 5.87 16.02 19.42
C SER A 56 6.39 15.52 18.06
N PRO A 57 7.62 15.91 17.67
CA PRO A 57 8.22 15.41 16.44
C PRO A 57 8.53 13.92 16.54
N ALA A 58 8.66 13.26 15.39
CA ALA A 58 9.13 11.87 15.35
C ALA A 58 10.59 11.78 15.81
N THR A 59 10.91 10.69 16.51
CA THR A 59 12.27 10.28 16.88
C THR A 59 12.56 8.88 16.33
N GLU A 60 13.75 8.34 16.56
CA GLU A 60 14.08 6.95 16.18
C GLU A 60 13.20 5.94 16.92
N GLU A 61 12.78 6.26 18.14
CA GLU A 61 12.04 5.35 19.02
C GLU A 61 10.52 5.57 18.96
N TYR A 62 10.07 6.81 18.69
CA TYR A 62 8.66 7.18 18.76
C TYR A 62 8.18 7.89 17.49
N PRO A 63 6.98 7.54 16.98
CA PRO A 63 6.38 8.30 15.89
C PRO A 63 5.98 9.70 16.34
N ALA A 64 5.84 10.62 15.39
CA ALA A 64 5.30 11.95 15.67
C ALA A 64 3.88 11.85 16.23
N SER A 65 3.56 12.67 17.23
CA SER A 65 2.21 12.84 17.73
C SER A 65 1.67 14.19 17.29
N PHE A 66 0.37 14.22 17.02
CA PHE A 66 -0.34 15.41 16.58
C PHE A 66 -1.81 15.34 16.94
N HIS A 67 -2.45 16.50 16.96
CA HIS A 67 -3.90 16.65 17.02
C HIS A 67 -4.38 17.62 15.94
N PHE A 68 -5.71 17.74 15.80
CA PHE A 68 -6.32 18.69 14.88
C PHE A 68 -7.02 19.80 15.63
N GLU A 69 -6.86 21.02 15.14
CA GLU A 69 -7.56 22.19 15.66
C GLU A 69 -8.37 22.87 14.55
N CYS A 70 -9.52 23.44 14.92
CA CYS A 70 -10.25 24.35 14.06
C CYS A 70 -9.39 25.54 13.67
N LYS A 71 -9.28 25.82 12.36
CA LYS A 71 -8.51 26.96 11.86
C LYS A 71 -9.06 28.32 12.30
N ARG A 72 -10.34 28.38 12.69
CA ARG A 72 -11.02 29.64 13.04
C ARG A 72 -11.00 29.93 14.54
N CYS A 73 -11.39 28.96 15.36
CA CYS A 73 -11.51 29.15 16.82
C CYS A 73 -10.43 28.44 17.63
N GLY A 74 -9.63 27.55 17.02
CA GLY A 74 -8.61 26.77 17.72
C GLY A 74 -9.14 25.59 18.53
N GLU A 75 -10.43 25.25 18.44
CA GLU A 75 -10.98 24.10 19.17
C GLU A 75 -10.34 22.79 18.69
N SER A 76 -9.88 21.97 19.65
CA SER A 76 -9.31 20.65 19.38
C SER A 76 -10.40 19.65 18.99
N ILE A 77 -10.21 18.96 17.87
CA ILE A 77 -11.21 18.09 17.23
C ILE A 77 -10.54 16.78 16.88
N ASN A 78 -11.23 15.66 17.14
CA ASN A 78 -10.80 14.34 16.70
C ASN A 78 -11.60 13.94 15.45
N PRO A 79 -10.98 13.89 14.26
CA PRO A 79 -11.67 13.51 13.03
C PRO A 79 -12.16 12.06 13.07
N GLY A 80 -13.29 11.79 12.43
CA GLY A 80 -13.78 10.43 12.26
C GLY A 80 -13.00 9.68 11.18
N TYR A 81 -12.67 8.43 11.48
CA TYR A 81 -12.08 7.49 10.53
C TYR A 81 -12.89 6.20 10.58
N LYS A 82 -12.94 5.48 9.46
CA LYS A 82 -13.57 4.15 9.38
C LYS A 82 -12.59 3.10 8.90
N SER A 83 -12.84 1.84 9.25
CA SER A 83 -12.10 0.73 8.64
C SER A 83 -12.38 0.69 7.14
N PRO A 84 -11.37 0.45 6.30
CA PRO A 84 -11.63 0.22 4.88
C PRO A 84 -12.47 -1.05 4.69
N GLU A 85 -13.41 -0.98 3.76
CA GLU A 85 -14.27 -2.10 3.36
C GLU A 85 -13.61 -3.00 2.29
N TYR A 86 -12.41 -2.62 1.85
CA TYR A 86 -11.63 -3.33 0.85
C TYR A 86 -10.31 -3.81 1.47
N ARG A 87 -9.68 -4.78 0.80
CA ARG A 87 -8.31 -5.18 1.07
C ARG A 87 -7.42 -4.78 -0.09
N GLU A 88 -6.22 -4.33 0.23
CA GLU A 88 -5.22 -3.93 -0.74
C GLU A 88 -4.02 -4.87 -0.64
N TYR A 89 -3.53 -5.32 -1.79
CA TYR A 89 -2.42 -6.27 -1.89
C TYR A 89 -1.37 -5.72 -2.84
N GLU A 90 -0.11 -5.74 -2.42
CA GLU A 90 1.03 -5.38 -3.27
C GLU A 90 1.88 -6.60 -3.60
N PRO A 91 2.40 -6.70 -4.84
CA PRO A 91 3.39 -7.70 -5.18
C PRO A 91 4.66 -7.51 -4.34
N SER A 92 5.14 -8.60 -3.76
CA SER A 92 6.39 -8.64 -2.99
C SER A 92 7.46 -9.38 -3.80
N LEU A 93 8.02 -10.44 -3.23
CA LEU A 93 9.08 -11.23 -3.84
C LEU A 93 8.57 -11.99 -5.07
N THR A 94 9.42 -12.02 -6.11
CA THR A 94 9.20 -12.85 -7.29
C THR A 94 10.12 -14.06 -7.20
N HIS A 95 9.55 -15.25 -7.37
CA HIS A 95 10.25 -16.52 -7.38
C HIS A 95 10.28 -17.08 -8.79
N PHE A 96 11.44 -17.61 -9.18
CA PHE A 96 11.70 -18.17 -10.50
C PHE A 96 11.98 -19.66 -10.36
N TYR A 97 11.36 -20.47 -11.21
CA TYR A 97 11.51 -21.92 -11.17
C TYR A 97 11.79 -22.48 -12.57
N ILE A 98 12.76 -23.39 -12.66
CA ILE A 98 13.02 -24.23 -13.84
C ILE A 98 12.83 -25.68 -13.40
N ASP A 99 11.92 -26.40 -14.05
CA ASP A 99 11.61 -27.80 -13.73
C ASP A 99 11.33 -28.01 -12.22
N ASP A 100 10.54 -27.09 -11.66
CA ASP A 100 10.16 -27.01 -10.23
C ASP A 100 11.32 -26.76 -9.24
N ILE A 101 12.53 -26.50 -9.73
CA ILE A 101 13.67 -26.07 -8.92
C ILE A 101 13.71 -24.55 -8.90
N GLN A 102 13.72 -23.96 -7.70
CA GLN A 102 13.85 -22.52 -7.54
C GLN A 102 15.26 -22.08 -7.97
N VAL A 103 15.33 -21.06 -8.81
CA VAL A 103 16.56 -20.49 -9.35
C VAL A 103 16.58 -18.98 -9.13
N THR A 104 17.75 -18.37 -9.34
CA THR A 104 17.87 -16.91 -9.40
C THR A 104 17.21 -16.36 -10.67
N LYS A 105 16.97 -15.04 -10.67
CA LYS A 105 16.44 -14.35 -11.84
C LYS A 105 17.38 -14.48 -13.04
N GLU A 106 18.68 -14.30 -12.81
CA GLU A 106 19.71 -14.33 -13.84
C GLU A 106 19.81 -15.71 -14.51
N GLU A 107 19.76 -16.79 -13.72
CA GLU A 107 19.73 -18.18 -14.22
C GLU A 107 18.45 -18.43 -15.04
N PHE A 108 17.29 -17.98 -14.54
CA PHE A 108 16.02 -18.11 -15.23
C PHE A 108 16.03 -17.42 -16.59
N GLU A 109 16.47 -16.16 -16.64
CA GLU A 109 16.53 -15.37 -17.88
C GLU A 109 17.50 -15.98 -18.90
N THR A 110 18.67 -16.43 -18.46
CA THR A 110 19.69 -17.05 -19.31
C THR A 110 19.18 -18.34 -19.95
N GLU A 111 18.60 -19.23 -19.14
CA GLU A 111 18.06 -20.51 -19.60
C GLU A 111 16.84 -20.32 -20.50
N TYR A 112 15.96 -19.38 -20.16
CA TYR A 112 14.78 -19.07 -20.96
C TYR A 112 15.16 -18.55 -22.36
N GLN A 113 16.13 -17.64 -22.45
CA GLN A 113 16.64 -17.12 -23.72
C GLN A 113 17.30 -18.23 -24.56
N THR A 114 18.14 -19.05 -23.93
CA THR A 114 18.83 -20.16 -24.59
C THR A 114 17.84 -21.17 -25.15
N ALA A 115 16.84 -21.57 -24.36
CA ALA A 115 15.79 -22.49 -24.78
C ALA A 115 14.94 -21.91 -25.92
N SER A 116 14.66 -20.61 -25.88
CA SER A 116 13.87 -19.91 -26.91
C SER A 116 14.62 -19.80 -28.26
N LEU A 117 15.93 -19.54 -28.22
CA LEU A 117 16.77 -19.46 -29.42
C LEU A 117 16.89 -20.81 -30.14
N LYS A 118 16.97 -21.92 -29.39
CA LYS A 118 17.00 -23.28 -29.98
C LYS A 118 15.73 -23.63 -30.75
N LEU A 119 14.57 -23.11 -30.35
CA LEU A 119 13.32 -23.32 -31.08
C LEU A 119 13.20 -22.44 -32.33
N SER A 120 14.03 -21.41 -32.45
CA SER A 120 14.01 -20.43 -33.54
C SER A 120 15.03 -20.74 -34.64
N SER A 121 15.85 -21.79 -34.44
CA SER A 121 16.95 -22.22 -35.32
C SER A 121 16.58 -23.51 -36.04
#